data_AF-A0A2V8H3G4-F1
#
_entry.id   AF-A0A2V8H3G4-F1
#
_cell.length_a   1.000
_cell.length_b   1.000
_cell.length_c   1.000
_cell.angle_alpha   90.00
_cell.angle_beta   90.00
_cell.angle_gamma   90.00
#
_symmetry.space_group_name_H-M   'P 1'
#
loop_
_entity.id
_entity.type
_entity.pdbx_description
1 polymer ?
#
loop_
_entity_poly.entity_id
_entity_poly.type
_entity_poly.pdbx_seq_one_letter_code
_entity_poly.pdbx_strand_id
1 'polypeptide(L)'
;MNSSTPRTPSGRALSTSLLALIVMSGTWALLIVVIRWPMGTPSGWSVLEVFVLSSAVMLTWREASSRVLKGQWSTYAFVLLATLAVLFSPALVWVLGRATTPILSVVLAFVWIVGLRGLIRDCRHESAWQIGAAVLGGAGLGFTYFLYVNTKSYGSVFSPEQILVGTQHPDTMFHASLAGMLGRFGVPTTGLDALVPIHYHFLSHTMIGVTGRWIGVAPIEAYYLVHQVLNLPLLFFSLTAATFWLWRPDGTAADGLVALVAPLLLLLTFERWDWGSYLVSESYALSLSLLLLTLPLVMELHERPRIARPVVRFVALAIGGMAIM
;
A
#
# COMPACT_ATOMS: atom_id res chain seq x y z
N MET A 1 -27.99 -23.72 -23.00
CA MET A 1 -27.01 -23.17 -22.04
C MET A 1 -27.31 -21.71 -21.86
N ASN A 2 -27.92 -21.32 -20.73
CA ASN A 2 -28.10 -19.90 -20.41
C ASN A 2 -26.71 -19.30 -20.22
N SER A 3 -26.30 -18.42 -21.14
CA SER A 3 -25.14 -17.57 -20.92
C SER A 3 -25.49 -16.61 -19.79
N SER A 4 -25.21 -16.99 -18.55
CA SER A 4 -25.22 -16.08 -17.42
C SER A 4 -24.20 -14.99 -17.75
N THR A 5 -24.67 -13.83 -18.18
CA THR A 5 -23.84 -12.65 -18.30
C THR A 5 -23.16 -12.42 -16.94
N PRO A 6 -21.82 -12.39 -16.88
CA PRO A 6 -21.12 -12.22 -15.61
C PRO A 6 -21.59 -10.93 -14.95
N ARG A 7 -22.05 -11.04 -13.69
CA ARG A 7 -22.53 -9.88 -12.91
C ARG A 7 -21.39 -8.89 -12.72
N THR A 8 -21.65 -7.62 -13.04
CA THR A 8 -20.70 -6.54 -12.77
C THR A 8 -20.78 -6.15 -11.29
N PRO A 9 -19.69 -6.22 -10.53
CA PRO A 9 -19.72 -5.89 -9.10
C PRO A 9 -20.06 -4.42 -8.88
N SER A 10 -20.83 -4.12 -7.82
CA SER A 10 -21.18 -2.74 -7.51
C SER A 10 -19.99 -2.00 -6.88
N GLY A 11 -19.62 -0.84 -7.42
CA GLY A 11 -18.51 -0.04 -6.87
C GLY A 11 -18.75 0.55 -5.47
N ARG A 12 -19.97 0.44 -4.94
CA ARG A 12 -20.37 1.04 -3.66
C ARG A 12 -19.80 0.28 -2.45
N ALA A 13 -19.93 -1.04 -2.45
CA ALA A 13 -19.42 -1.90 -1.36
C ALA A 13 -17.91 -1.73 -1.11
N LEU A 14 -17.14 -1.46 -2.18
CA LEU A 14 -15.70 -1.18 -2.10
C LEU A 14 -15.39 0.17 -1.41
N SER A 15 -16.28 1.15 -1.48
CA SER A 15 -16.03 2.50 -0.99
C SER A 15 -15.98 2.59 0.53
N THR A 16 -16.83 1.86 1.24
CA THR A 16 -16.80 1.81 2.71
C THR A 16 -15.59 1.06 3.24
N SER A 17 -15.22 -0.07 2.63
CA SER A 17 -13.98 -0.79 2.98
C SER A 17 -12.74 0.06 2.70
N LEU A 18 -12.70 0.78 1.57
CA LEU A 18 -11.61 1.69 1.25
C LEU A 18 -11.51 2.85 2.26
N LEU A 19 -12.64 3.42 2.67
CA LEU A 19 -12.65 4.44 3.72
C LEU A 19 -12.03 3.91 5.02
N ALA A 20 -12.42 2.71 5.45
CA ALA A 20 -11.85 2.09 6.65
C ALA A 20 -10.32 1.92 6.56
N LEU A 21 -9.80 1.52 5.40
CA LEU A 21 -8.36 1.32 5.18
C LEU A 21 -7.56 2.63 5.09
N ILE A 22 -8.14 3.68 4.49
CA ILE A 22 -7.56 5.03 4.54
C ILE A 22 -7.53 5.54 5.98
N VAL A 23 -8.62 5.34 6.74
CA VAL A 23 -8.66 5.71 8.16
C VAL A 23 -7.61 4.91 8.94
N MET A 24 -7.43 3.61 8.67
CA MET A 24 -6.40 2.78 9.28
C MET A 24 -4.99 3.34 9.07
N SER A 25 -4.63 3.67 7.82
CA SER A 25 -3.35 4.32 7.49
C SER A 25 -3.21 5.69 8.18
N GLY A 26 -4.29 6.48 8.21
CA GLY A 26 -4.34 7.77 8.90
C GLY A 26 -4.16 7.66 10.42
N THR A 27 -4.72 6.62 11.04
CA THR A 27 -4.50 6.32 12.46
C THR A 27 -3.04 6.01 12.75
N TRP A 28 -2.35 5.25 11.89
CA TRP A 28 -0.92 4.97 12.09
C TRP A 28 -0.07 6.22 11.91
N ALA A 29 -0.36 7.01 10.88
CA ALA A 29 0.29 8.31 10.68
C ALA A 29 0.11 9.22 11.91
N LEU A 30 -1.12 9.32 12.44
CA LEU A 30 -1.41 10.12 13.64
C LEU A 30 -0.66 9.59 14.87
N LEU A 31 -0.68 8.28 15.12
CA LEU A 31 0.00 7.67 16.26
C LEU A 31 1.51 7.88 16.19
N ILE A 32 2.11 7.74 15.01
CA ILE A 32 3.54 8.04 14.79
C ILE A 32 3.81 9.51 15.10
N VAL A 33 3.01 10.45 14.58
CA VAL A 33 3.19 11.89 14.88
C VAL A 33 3.10 12.15 16.38
N VAL A 34 2.09 11.60 17.06
CA VAL A 34 1.89 11.80 18.51
C VAL A 34 3.05 11.22 19.32
N ILE A 35 3.48 9.99 19.02
CA ILE A 35 4.55 9.31 19.76
C ILE A 35 5.91 9.97 19.50
N ARG A 36 6.18 10.37 18.25
CA ARG A 36 7.47 10.96 17.83
C ARG A 36 7.55 12.46 18.06
N TRP A 37 6.43 13.14 18.36
CA TRP A 37 6.41 14.59 18.60
C TRP A 37 7.47 15.04 19.63
N PRO A 38 7.63 14.39 20.80
CA PRO A 38 8.65 14.78 21.77
C PRO A 38 10.10 14.54 21.29
N MET A 39 10.29 13.67 20.30
CA MET A 39 11.61 13.30 19.75
C MET A 39 12.01 14.19 18.56
N GLY A 40 11.09 15.01 18.04
CA GLY A 40 11.33 15.98 16.96
C GLY A 40 11.60 15.38 15.57
N THR A 41 11.63 14.06 15.44
CA THR A 41 11.98 13.35 14.22
C THR A 41 11.17 12.05 14.12
N PRO A 42 10.64 11.68 12.94
CA PRO A 42 10.54 12.46 11.71
C PRO A 42 9.58 13.63 11.88
N SER A 43 9.65 14.61 10.97
CA SER A 43 8.69 15.71 10.97
C SER A 43 7.28 15.21 10.68
N GLY A 44 6.25 15.86 11.24
CA GLY A 44 4.85 15.53 10.93
C GLY A 44 4.51 15.68 9.45
N TRP A 45 5.24 16.54 8.72
CA TRP A 45 5.11 16.68 7.28
C TRP A 45 5.57 15.42 6.53
N SER A 46 6.72 14.84 6.90
CA SER A 46 7.22 13.60 6.30
C SER A 46 6.25 12.44 6.51
N VAL A 47 5.60 12.37 7.68
CA VAL A 47 4.57 11.36 7.97
C VAL A 47 3.33 11.58 7.09
N LEU A 48 2.89 12.84 6.94
CA LEU A 48 1.78 13.22 6.07
C LEU A 48 2.05 12.85 4.61
N GLU A 49 3.26 13.06 4.10
CA GLU A 49 3.63 12.71 2.73
C GLU A 49 3.49 11.21 2.46
N VAL A 50 3.93 10.34 3.38
CA VAL A 50 3.75 8.88 3.25
C VAL A 50 2.28 8.48 3.34
N PHE A 51 1.49 9.10 4.22
CA PHE A 51 0.04 8.89 4.29
C PHE A 51 -0.67 9.28 2.98
N VAL A 52 -0.29 10.43 2.41
CA VAL A 52 -0.84 10.91 1.13
C VAL A 52 -0.48 9.95 0.01
N LEU A 53 0.77 9.46 -0.05
CA LEU A 53 1.17 8.44 -1.02
C LEU A 53 0.33 7.17 -0.87
N SER A 54 0.23 6.62 0.33
CA SER A 54 -0.56 5.41 0.63
C SER A 54 -2.02 5.55 0.19
N SER A 55 -2.66 6.64 0.61
CA SER A 55 -4.05 6.94 0.24
C SER A 55 -4.21 7.18 -1.26
N ALA A 56 -3.27 7.88 -1.90
CA ALA A 56 -3.30 8.15 -3.34
C ALA A 56 -3.20 6.85 -4.16
N VAL A 57 -2.40 5.88 -3.74
CA VAL A 57 -2.33 4.55 -4.39
C VAL A 57 -3.69 3.86 -4.35
N MET A 58 -4.30 3.75 -3.17
CA MET A 58 -5.59 3.07 -3.00
C MET A 58 -6.72 3.78 -3.77
N LEU A 59 -6.75 5.11 -3.71
CA LEU A 59 -7.74 5.94 -4.42
C LEU A 59 -7.57 5.85 -5.95
N THR A 60 -6.32 5.80 -6.44
CA THR A 60 -6.02 5.63 -7.86
C THR A 60 -6.56 4.31 -8.37
N TRP A 61 -6.31 3.21 -7.65
CA TRP A 61 -6.84 1.91 -8.00
C TRP A 61 -8.37 1.91 -8.07
N ARG A 62 -9.04 2.51 -7.06
CA ARG A 62 -10.51 2.59 -7.00
C ARG A 62 -11.10 3.41 -8.15
N GLU A 63 -10.55 4.59 -8.42
CA GLU A 63 -11.04 5.44 -9.51
C GLU A 63 -10.80 4.79 -10.88
N ALA A 64 -9.60 4.25 -11.11
CA ALA A 64 -9.28 3.53 -12.34
C ALA A 64 -10.17 2.29 -12.54
N SER A 65 -10.40 1.50 -11.48
CA SER A 65 -11.32 0.36 -11.52
C SER A 65 -12.75 0.78 -11.83
N SER A 66 -13.22 1.89 -11.26
CA SER A 66 -14.55 2.46 -11.55
C SER A 66 -14.70 2.81 -13.03
N ARG A 67 -13.65 3.33 -13.66
CA ARG A 67 -13.65 3.66 -15.10
C ARG A 67 -13.76 2.41 -15.98
N VAL A 68 -13.11 1.32 -15.61
CA VAL A 68 -13.27 0.04 -16.32
C VAL A 68 -14.68 -0.52 -16.14
N LEU A 69 -15.22 -0.49 -14.92
CA LEU A 69 -16.59 -0.95 -14.62
C LEU A 69 -17.66 -0.16 -15.38
N LYS A 70 -17.44 1.15 -15.58
CA LYS A 70 -18.32 2.04 -16.37
C LYS A 70 -18.11 1.92 -17.88
N GLY A 71 -17.19 1.06 -18.35
CA GLY A 71 -16.85 0.91 -19.76
C GLY A 71 -16.07 2.08 -20.37
N GLN A 72 -15.59 3.02 -19.55
CA GLN A 72 -14.79 4.16 -20.01
C GLN A 72 -13.36 3.72 -20.34
N TRP A 73 -12.84 2.75 -19.58
CA TRP A 73 -11.55 2.10 -19.84
C TRP A 73 -11.79 0.67 -20.30
N SER A 74 -10.98 0.21 -21.25
CA SER A 74 -11.16 -1.10 -21.88
C SER A 74 -10.57 -2.26 -21.10
N THR A 75 -9.68 -2.02 -20.12
CA THR A 75 -8.97 -3.08 -19.40
C THR A 75 -8.42 -2.66 -18.03
N TYR A 76 -8.33 -3.63 -17.11
CA TYR A 76 -7.65 -3.54 -15.81
C TYR A 76 -6.13 -3.41 -15.92
N ALA A 77 -5.53 -3.62 -17.10
CA ALA A 77 -4.12 -3.34 -17.30
C ALA A 77 -3.78 -1.87 -17.00
N PHE A 78 -4.65 -0.93 -17.40
CA PHE A 78 -4.46 0.49 -17.07
C PHE A 78 -4.64 0.78 -15.57
N VAL A 79 -5.49 0.02 -14.88
CA VAL A 79 -5.66 0.13 -13.43
C VAL A 79 -4.37 -0.26 -12.72
N LEU A 80 -3.80 -1.41 -13.07
CA LEU A 80 -2.54 -1.89 -12.51
C LEU A 80 -1.42 -0.87 -12.79
N LEU A 81 -1.23 -0.48 -14.05
CA LEU A 81 -0.17 0.46 -14.43
C LEU A 81 -0.30 1.83 -13.73
N ALA A 82 -1.50 2.39 -13.64
CA ALA A 82 -1.72 3.65 -12.93
C ALA A 82 -1.43 3.53 -11.44
N THR A 83 -1.83 2.41 -10.82
CA THR A 83 -1.58 2.15 -9.40
C THR A 83 -0.07 2.01 -9.12
N LEU A 84 0.64 1.24 -9.95
CA LEU A 84 2.09 1.08 -9.84
C LEU A 84 2.83 2.40 -10.10
N ALA A 85 2.37 3.20 -11.06
CA ALA A 85 2.97 4.51 -11.34
C ALA A 85 2.89 5.45 -10.13
N VAL A 86 1.76 5.45 -9.40
CA VAL A 86 1.64 6.25 -8.16
C VAL A 86 2.49 5.64 -7.04
N LEU A 87 2.45 4.33 -6.85
CA LEU A 87 3.19 3.62 -5.80
C LEU A 87 4.71 3.85 -5.89
N PHE A 88 5.26 3.75 -7.10
CA PHE A 88 6.69 3.90 -7.36
C PHE A 88 7.08 5.34 -7.75
N SER A 89 6.16 6.31 -7.67
CA SER A 89 6.44 7.71 -7.98
C SER A 89 7.59 8.34 -7.15
N PRO A 90 7.90 7.92 -5.90
CA PRO A 90 9.08 8.43 -5.19
C PRO A 90 10.41 8.13 -5.89
N ALA A 91 10.47 7.12 -6.77
CA ALA A 91 11.65 6.84 -7.58
C ALA A 91 11.99 7.99 -8.56
N LEU A 92 11.04 8.88 -8.87
CA LEU A 92 11.31 10.07 -9.67
C LEU A 92 12.34 11.00 -9.00
N VAL A 93 12.38 11.06 -7.67
CA VAL A 93 13.39 11.86 -6.94
C VAL A 93 14.79 11.27 -7.08
N TRP A 94 14.88 9.95 -7.29
CA TRP A 94 16.14 9.28 -7.56
C TRP A 94 16.66 9.62 -8.98
N VAL A 95 15.77 9.60 -9.98
CA VAL A 95 16.12 9.86 -11.40
C VAL A 95 16.31 11.34 -11.71
N LEU A 96 15.41 12.20 -11.22
CA LEU A 96 15.34 13.63 -11.56
C LEU A 96 15.95 14.55 -10.50
N GLY A 97 16.36 13.99 -9.35
CA GLY A 97 17.01 14.71 -8.27
C GLY A 97 16.05 15.36 -7.25
N ARG A 98 16.60 15.94 -6.19
CA ARG A 98 15.81 16.50 -5.06
C ARG A 98 14.91 17.67 -5.43
N ALA A 99 15.19 18.36 -6.54
CA ALA A 99 14.35 19.46 -7.01
C ALA A 99 12.92 19.01 -7.38
N THR A 100 12.70 17.71 -7.63
CA THR A 100 11.37 17.17 -7.94
C THR A 100 10.53 16.84 -6.71
N THR A 101 11.10 16.85 -5.49
CA THR A 101 10.36 16.59 -4.25
C THR A 101 9.08 17.44 -4.12
N PRO A 102 9.13 18.79 -4.21
CA PRO A 102 7.91 19.60 -4.07
C PRO A 102 6.90 19.34 -5.20
N ILE A 103 7.37 19.10 -6.42
CA ILE A 103 6.50 18.78 -7.57
C ILE A 103 5.77 17.47 -7.31
N LEU A 104 6.50 16.44 -6.86
CA LEU A 104 5.92 15.14 -6.56
C LEU A 104 4.89 15.24 -5.43
N SER A 105 5.19 15.95 -4.34
CA SER A 105 4.25 16.15 -3.23
C SER A 105 2.97 16.87 -3.68
N VAL A 106 3.07 17.88 -4.56
CA VAL A 106 1.90 18.57 -5.15
C VAL A 106 1.09 17.64 -6.05
N VAL A 107 1.74 16.85 -6.91
CA VAL A 107 1.06 15.88 -7.79
C VAL A 107 0.33 14.82 -6.96
N LEU A 108 0.98 14.26 -5.94
CA LEU A 108 0.36 13.27 -5.06
C LEU A 108 -0.81 13.86 -4.27
N ALA A 109 -0.67 15.09 -3.75
CA ALA A 109 -1.77 15.80 -3.10
C ALA A 109 -2.94 16.02 -4.06
N PHE A 110 -2.68 16.38 -5.32
CA PHE A 110 -3.74 16.53 -6.32
C PHE A 110 -4.45 15.21 -6.62
N VAL A 111 -3.71 14.12 -6.85
CA VAL A 111 -4.27 12.77 -7.05
C VAL A 111 -5.11 12.36 -5.85
N TRP A 112 -4.61 12.59 -4.63
CA TRP A 112 -5.31 12.31 -3.39
C TRP A 112 -6.62 13.11 -3.27
N ILE A 113 -6.60 14.42 -3.51
CA ILE A 113 -7.80 15.28 -3.45
C ILE A 113 -8.86 14.83 -4.48
N VAL A 114 -8.46 14.57 -5.72
CA VAL A 114 -9.39 14.13 -6.78
C VAL A 114 -9.99 12.77 -6.43
N GLY A 115 -9.16 11.82 -5.98
CA GLY A 115 -9.61 10.51 -5.53
C GLY A 115 -10.56 10.59 -4.34
N LEU A 116 -10.22 11.41 -3.34
CA LEU A 116 -11.01 11.60 -2.12
C LEU A 116 -12.38 12.20 -2.43
N ARG A 117 -12.47 13.17 -3.37
CA ARG A 117 -13.76 13.67 -3.86
C ARG A 117 -14.62 12.56 -4.47
N GLY A 118 -14.00 11.67 -5.24
CA GLY A 118 -14.64 10.50 -5.81
C GLY A 118 -15.16 9.52 -4.75
N LEU A 119 -14.39 9.30 -3.68
CA LEU A 119 -14.78 8.48 -2.54
C LEU A 119 -15.92 9.11 -1.75
N ILE A 120 -15.82 10.40 -1.41
CA ILE A 120 -16.86 11.14 -0.67
C ILE A 120 -18.19 11.08 -1.43
N ARG A 121 -18.17 11.26 -2.75
CA ARG A 121 -19.40 11.16 -3.57
C ARG A 121 -20.07 9.81 -3.43
N ASP A 122 -19.30 8.72 -3.41
CA ASP A 122 -19.84 7.37 -3.28
C ASP A 122 -20.36 7.13 -1.86
N CYS A 123 -19.63 7.57 -0.84
CA CYS A 123 -20.05 7.48 0.56
C CYS A 123 -21.31 8.30 0.88
N ARG A 124 -21.65 9.35 0.12
CA ARG A 124 -22.90 10.12 0.32
C ARG A 124 -24.18 9.29 0.12
N HIS A 125 -24.07 8.14 -0.54
CA HIS A 125 -25.20 7.24 -0.75
C HIS A 125 -25.28 6.13 0.31
N GLU A 126 -24.31 6.06 1.22
CA GLU A 126 -24.28 5.11 2.33
C GLU A 126 -24.98 5.70 3.56
N SER A 127 -25.54 4.84 4.40
CA SER A 127 -26.12 5.29 5.66
C SER A 127 -25.04 5.82 6.62
N ALA A 128 -25.42 6.77 7.48
CA ALA A 128 -24.51 7.34 8.48
C ALA A 128 -23.89 6.26 9.39
N TRP A 129 -24.65 5.20 9.69
CA TRP A 129 -24.16 4.05 10.45
C TRP A 129 -23.03 3.31 9.72
N GLN A 130 -23.15 3.06 8.42
CA GLN A 130 -22.11 2.38 7.65
C GLN A 130 -20.82 3.21 7.58
N ILE A 131 -20.96 4.53 7.40
CA ILE A 131 -19.80 5.45 7.41
C ILE A 131 -19.15 5.44 8.80
N GLY A 132 -19.95 5.58 9.86
CA GLY A 132 -19.48 5.53 11.24
C GLY A 132 -18.76 4.21 11.56
N ALA A 133 -19.33 3.08 11.15
CA ALA A 133 -18.74 1.76 11.32
C ALA A 133 -17.43 1.60 10.53
N ALA A 134 -17.34 2.12 9.31
CA ALA A 134 -16.10 2.10 8.53
C ALA A 134 -15.00 2.94 9.18
N VAL A 135 -15.33 4.15 9.67
CA VAL A 135 -14.37 5.03 10.34
C VAL A 135 -13.91 4.43 11.67
N LEU A 136 -14.84 4.04 12.54
CA LEU A 136 -14.52 3.45 13.85
C LEU A 136 -13.81 2.11 13.71
N GLY A 137 -14.26 1.27 12.77
CA GLY A 137 -13.63 -0.01 12.46
C GLY A 137 -12.22 0.17 11.90
N GLY A 138 -12.03 1.08 10.95
CA GLY A 138 -10.72 1.43 10.41
C GLY A 138 -9.76 1.97 11.47
N ALA A 139 -10.24 2.88 12.32
CA ALA A 139 -9.46 3.43 13.42
C ALA A 139 -9.11 2.39 14.49
N GLY A 140 -10.06 1.52 14.85
CA GLY A 140 -9.86 0.43 15.79
C GLY A 140 -8.84 -0.60 15.27
N LEU A 141 -9.01 -1.05 14.02
CA LEU A 141 -8.05 -1.92 13.35
C LEU A 141 -6.67 -1.26 13.29
N GLY A 142 -6.63 0.03 12.95
CA GLY A 142 -5.42 0.82 12.91
C GLY A 142 -4.73 0.81 14.26
N PHE A 143 -5.41 1.23 15.31
CA PHE A 143 -4.85 1.26 16.65
C PHE A 143 -4.34 -0.12 17.11
N THR A 144 -5.12 -1.19 16.92
CA THR A 144 -4.75 -2.55 17.33
C THR A 144 -3.51 -3.06 16.60
N TYR A 145 -3.48 -2.98 15.27
CA TYR A 145 -2.32 -3.45 14.50
C TYR A 145 -1.09 -2.57 14.71
N PHE A 146 -1.27 -1.26 14.94
CA PHE A 146 -0.15 -0.39 15.27
C PHE A 146 0.55 -0.85 16.56
N LEU A 147 -0.22 -1.13 17.62
CA LEU A 147 0.36 -1.68 18.85
C LEU A 147 1.02 -3.04 18.62
N TYR A 148 0.37 -3.90 17.82
CA TYR A 148 0.88 -5.23 17.54
C TYR A 148 2.21 -5.22 16.77
N VAL A 149 2.34 -4.42 15.71
CA VAL A 149 3.58 -4.33 14.92
C VAL A 149 4.71 -3.78 15.78
N ASN A 150 4.42 -2.76 16.59
CA ASN A 150 5.44 -2.12 17.43
C ASN A 150 5.89 -2.95 18.65
N THR A 151 5.25 -4.10 18.94
CA THR A 151 5.73 -5.05 19.98
C THR A 151 6.68 -6.12 19.42
N LYS A 152 6.74 -6.31 18.09
CA LYS A 152 7.54 -7.36 17.45
C LYS A 152 9.05 -7.06 17.37
N SER A 153 9.49 -5.87 17.77
CA SER A 153 10.90 -5.42 17.75
C SER A 153 11.54 -5.32 16.35
N TYR A 154 10.75 -5.36 15.28
CA TYR A 154 11.20 -5.10 13.89
C TYR A 154 10.61 -3.78 13.40
N GLY A 155 11.44 -2.89 12.86
CA GLY A 155 10.96 -1.63 12.27
C GLY A 155 9.97 -0.86 13.14
N SER A 156 10.23 -0.77 14.46
CA SER A 156 9.35 -0.09 15.41
C SER A 156 9.45 1.44 15.31
N VAL A 157 8.43 2.15 15.80
CA VAL A 157 8.44 3.61 15.98
C VAL A 157 9.56 4.09 16.92
N PHE A 158 10.09 3.20 17.77
CA PHE A 158 11.21 3.47 18.67
C PHE A 158 12.57 2.99 18.11
N SER A 159 12.61 2.60 16.83
CA SER A 159 13.83 2.08 16.19
C SER A 159 15.04 3.01 16.34
N PRO A 160 14.94 4.34 16.17
CA PRO A 160 16.08 5.23 16.39
C PRO A 160 16.65 5.14 17.80
N GLU A 161 15.80 5.08 18.83
CA GLU A 161 16.22 5.01 20.23
C GLU A 161 16.76 3.62 20.57
N GLN A 162 16.14 2.56 20.05
CA GLN A 162 16.61 1.18 20.19
C GLN A 162 18.02 1.00 19.61
N ILE A 163 18.37 1.71 18.53
CA ILE A 163 19.74 1.71 18.00
C ILE A 163 20.70 2.36 19.00
N LEU A 164 20.33 3.52 19.56
CA LEU A 164 21.20 4.26 20.49
C LEU A 164 21.52 3.47 21.76
N VAL A 165 20.58 2.67 22.25
CA VAL A 165 20.78 1.82 23.45
C VAL A 165 21.20 0.40 23.11
N GLY A 166 21.43 0.07 21.84
CA GLY A 166 21.88 -1.25 21.40
C GLY A 166 20.86 -2.38 21.56
N THR A 167 19.57 -2.06 21.64
CA THR A 167 18.48 -3.05 21.75
C THR A 167 17.76 -3.31 20.44
N GLN A 168 18.14 -2.63 19.35
CA GLN A 168 17.53 -2.83 18.05
C GLN A 168 17.88 -4.19 17.45
N HIS A 169 16.89 -4.82 16.79
CA HIS A 169 17.10 -6.08 16.09
C HIS A 169 18.09 -5.92 14.91
N PRO A 170 19.14 -6.76 14.80
CA PRO A 170 20.14 -6.66 13.74
C PRO A 170 19.55 -6.67 12.33
N ASP A 171 18.51 -7.48 12.07
CA ASP A 171 17.85 -7.52 10.76
C ASP A 171 17.26 -6.17 10.37
N THR A 172 16.63 -5.45 11.30
CA THR A 172 16.12 -4.10 11.02
C THR A 172 17.26 -3.16 10.63
N MET A 173 18.41 -3.24 11.31
CA MET A 173 19.57 -2.43 10.97
C MET A 173 20.14 -2.79 9.60
N PHE A 174 20.23 -4.09 9.30
CA PHE A 174 20.67 -4.60 8.01
C PHE A 174 19.77 -4.07 6.88
N HIS A 175 18.46 -4.24 6.98
CA HIS A 175 17.53 -3.80 5.95
C HIS A 175 17.44 -2.27 5.83
N ALA A 176 17.50 -1.53 6.94
CA ALA A 176 17.56 -0.08 6.91
C ALA A 176 18.84 0.43 6.24
N SER A 177 19.99 -0.20 6.50
CA SER A 177 21.25 0.13 5.83
C SER A 177 21.17 -0.12 4.31
N LEU A 178 20.61 -1.27 3.91
CA LEU A 178 20.44 -1.66 2.52
C LEU A 178 19.48 -0.71 1.78
N ALA A 179 18.35 -0.36 2.39
CA ALA A 179 17.43 0.64 1.86
C ALA A 179 18.09 2.02 1.72
N GLY A 180 18.89 2.43 2.72
CA GLY A 180 19.65 3.67 2.68
C GLY A 180 20.65 3.74 1.52
N MET A 181 21.39 2.66 1.30
CA MET A 181 22.36 2.56 0.20
C MET A 181 21.69 2.51 -1.17
N LEU A 182 20.59 1.78 -1.31
CA LEU A 182 19.78 1.78 -2.53
C LEU A 182 19.22 3.17 -2.85
N GLY A 183 18.60 3.84 -1.88
CA GLY A 183 18.01 5.17 -2.09
C GLY A 183 19.04 6.27 -2.42
N ARG A 184 20.28 6.14 -1.93
CA ARG A 184 21.35 7.13 -2.14
C ARG A 184 22.20 6.83 -3.36
N PHE A 185 22.69 5.60 -3.47
CA PHE A 185 23.72 5.19 -4.42
C PHE A 185 23.21 4.21 -5.49
N GLY A 186 22.00 3.65 -5.32
CA GLY A 186 21.46 2.66 -6.27
C GLY A 186 22.19 1.31 -6.23
N VAL A 187 22.98 1.05 -5.18
CA VAL A 187 23.74 -0.19 -5.02
C VAL A 187 23.18 -0.98 -3.83
N PRO A 188 22.83 -2.27 -4.00
CA PRO A 188 22.35 -3.11 -2.92
C PRO A 188 23.52 -3.54 -2.03
N THR A 189 23.91 -2.72 -1.06
CA THR A 189 25.00 -2.98 -0.12
C THR A 189 24.66 -2.41 1.26
N THR A 190 25.37 -2.82 2.32
CA THR A 190 25.26 -2.17 3.64
C THR A 190 26.17 -0.94 3.76
N GLY A 191 27.17 -0.82 2.87
CA GLY A 191 28.18 0.24 2.93
C GLY A 191 29.27 0.01 3.99
N LEU A 192 29.25 -1.11 4.71
CA LEU A 192 30.25 -1.44 5.74
C LEU A 192 31.59 -1.89 5.15
N ASP A 193 31.58 -2.54 4.00
CA ASP A 193 32.72 -3.12 3.29
C ASP A 193 32.90 -2.49 1.90
N ALA A 194 32.65 -1.18 1.80
CA ALA A 194 32.54 -0.40 0.55
C ALA A 194 31.24 -0.68 -0.23
N LEU A 195 31.26 -0.54 -1.55
CA LEU A 195 30.10 -0.74 -2.43
C LEU A 195 30.03 -2.17 -2.98
N VAL A 196 30.29 -3.16 -2.12
CA VAL A 196 30.20 -4.58 -2.50
C VAL A 196 28.72 -4.98 -2.57
N PRO A 197 28.19 -5.36 -3.74
CA PRO A 197 26.79 -5.72 -3.86
C PRO A 197 26.46 -7.03 -3.14
N ILE A 198 25.31 -7.06 -2.48
CA ILE A 198 24.76 -8.22 -1.77
C ILE A 198 23.59 -8.76 -2.59
N HIS A 199 23.56 -10.08 -2.79
CA HIS A 199 22.41 -10.75 -3.40
C HIS A 199 21.26 -10.86 -2.39
N TYR A 200 20.26 -10.00 -2.54
CA TYR A 200 19.08 -9.96 -1.67
C TYR A 200 17.85 -9.43 -2.42
N HIS A 201 16.66 -9.63 -1.86
CA HIS A 201 15.41 -9.04 -2.39
C HIS A 201 15.43 -7.52 -2.17
N PHE A 202 15.62 -6.75 -3.25
CA PHE A 202 15.89 -5.32 -3.14
C PHE A 202 14.70 -4.42 -3.47
N LEU A 203 13.58 -4.91 -4.02
CA LEU A 203 12.50 -4.02 -4.47
C LEU A 203 11.87 -3.22 -3.31
N SER A 204 11.50 -3.90 -2.23
CA SER A 204 10.92 -3.26 -1.04
C SER A 204 11.90 -2.26 -0.43
N HIS A 205 13.19 -2.62 -0.37
CA HIS A 205 14.24 -1.78 0.17
C HIS A 205 14.55 -0.58 -0.73
N THR A 206 14.49 -0.77 -2.04
CA THR A 206 14.59 0.31 -3.03
C THR A 206 13.45 1.28 -2.81
N MET A 207 12.21 0.78 -2.71
CA MET A 207 11.01 1.57 -2.46
C MET A 207 11.10 2.36 -1.14
N ILE A 208 11.52 1.72 -0.05
CA ILE A 208 11.76 2.37 1.26
C ILE A 208 12.85 3.44 1.12
N GLY A 209 13.96 3.11 0.46
CA GLY A 209 15.10 4.01 0.27
C GLY A 209 14.76 5.26 -0.54
N VAL A 210 14.09 5.11 -1.68
CA VAL A 210 13.68 6.25 -2.53
C VAL A 210 12.60 7.08 -1.86
N THR A 211 11.70 6.46 -1.09
CA THR A 211 10.67 7.17 -0.31
C THR A 211 11.32 7.96 0.83
N GLY A 212 12.26 7.36 1.57
CA GLY A 212 13.03 8.03 2.62
C GLY A 212 13.83 9.21 2.08
N ARG A 213 14.41 9.08 0.88
CA ARG A 213 15.08 10.18 0.17
C ARG A 213 14.11 11.28 -0.25
N TRP A 214 12.91 10.93 -0.70
CA TRP A 214 11.86 11.89 -1.10
C TRP A 214 11.42 12.73 0.09
N ILE A 215 11.05 12.10 1.21
CA ILE A 215 10.53 12.77 2.42
C ILE A 215 11.64 13.31 3.35
N GLY A 216 12.91 13.08 2.99
CA GLY A 216 14.07 13.67 3.66
C GLY A 216 14.43 13.10 5.04
N VAL A 217 14.12 11.83 5.31
CA VAL A 217 14.34 11.20 6.62
C VAL A 217 15.52 10.20 6.61
N ALA A 218 15.99 9.81 7.80
CA ALA A 218 17.02 8.79 7.91
C ALA A 218 16.48 7.42 7.47
N PRO A 219 17.32 6.49 6.96
CA PRO A 219 16.85 5.19 6.47
C PRO A 219 16.09 4.38 7.53
N ILE A 220 16.49 4.46 8.80
CA ILE A 220 15.80 3.77 9.90
C ILE A 220 14.39 4.32 10.13
N GLU A 221 14.19 5.62 9.91
CA GLU A 221 12.87 6.25 10.03
C GLU A 221 12.00 5.93 8.82
N ALA A 222 12.59 5.98 7.62
CA ALA A 222 11.92 5.55 6.39
C ALA A 222 11.40 4.12 6.52
N TYR A 223 12.16 3.24 7.18
CA TYR A 223 11.80 1.84 7.34
C TYR A 223 10.45 1.65 8.03
N TYR A 224 10.29 2.17 9.24
CA TYR A 224 9.00 2.05 9.94
C TYR A 224 7.92 2.93 9.32
N LEU A 225 8.25 4.11 8.78
CA LEU A 225 7.24 4.97 8.14
C LEU A 225 6.63 4.31 6.91
N VAL A 226 7.46 3.78 6.01
CA VAL A 226 7.00 3.18 4.76
C VAL A 226 6.36 1.83 5.04
N HIS A 227 6.94 1.00 5.89
CA HIS A 227 6.33 -0.29 6.23
C HIS A 227 4.97 -0.10 6.89
N GLN A 228 4.93 0.76 7.92
CA GLN A 228 3.72 0.97 8.68
C GLN A 228 2.71 1.79 7.85
N VAL A 229 2.98 3.03 7.46
CA VAL A 229 1.94 3.91 6.88
C VAL A 229 1.55 3.52 5.45
N LEU A 230 2.44 2.84 4.70
CA LEU A 230 2.21 2.48 3.29
C LEU A 230 2.04 0.97 3.07
N ASN A 231 3.05 0.14 3.31
CA ASN A 231 3.06 -1.25 2.86
C ASN A 231 1.96 -2.09 3.51
N LEU A 232 1.81 -2.04 4.83
CA LEU A 232 0.80 -2.83 5.52
C LEU A 232 -0.63 -2.40 5.17
N PRO A 233 -1.02 -1.10 5.23
CA PRO A 233 -2.31 -0.65 4.72
C PRO A 233 -2.56 -1.05 3.26
N LEU A 234 -1.53 -0.98 2.42
CA LEU A 234 -1.63 -1.43 1.03
C LEU A 234 -1.88 -2.94 0.93
N LEU A 235 -1.30 -3.76 1.79
CA LEU A 235 -1.56 -5.20 1.85
C LEU A 235 -3.02 -5.48 2.19
N PHE A 236 -3.53 -4.88 3.27
CA PHE A 236 -4.94 -5.01 3.67
C PHE A 236 -5.87 -4.55 2.55
N PHE A 237 -5.56 -3.41 1.92
CA PHE A 237 -6.29 -2.93 0.76
C PHE A 237 -6.27 -3.89 -0.42
N SER A 238 -5.10 -4.40 -0.79
CA SER A 238 -4.94 -5.29 -1.93
C SER A 238 -5.69 -6.60 -1.72
N LEU A 239 -5.73 -7.09 -0.48
CA LEU A 239 -6.47 -8.28 -0.10
C LEU A 239 -7.99 -8.05 -0.14
N THR A 240 -8.48 -6.90 0.36
CA THR A 240 -9.89 -6.50 0.23
C THR A 240 -10.29 -6.31 -1.23
N ALA A 241 -9.44 -5.67 -2.04
CA ALA A 241 -9.64 -5.46 -3.46
C ALA A 241 -9.70 -6.81 -4.21
N ALA A 242 -8.79 -7.73 -3.93
CA ALA A 242 -8.80 -9.09 -4.48
C ALA A 242 -10.07 -9.85 -4.09
N THR A 243 -10.46 -9.81 -2.82
CA THR A 243 -11.69 -10.44 -2.31
C THR A 243 -12.93 -9.91 -3.02
N PHE A 244 -13.04 -8.58 -3.16
CA PHE A 244 -14.12 -7.93 -3.89
C PHE A 244 -14.21 -8.44 -5.34
N TRP A 245 -13.06 -8.60 -6.00
CA TRP A 245 -12.99 -9.07 -7.38
C TRP A 245 -13.35 -10.55 -7.57
N LEU A 246 -12.92 -11.40 -6.64
CA LEU A 246 -13.21 -12.83 -6.67
C LEU A 246 -14.67 -13.11 -6.28
N TRP A 247 -15.20 -12.40 -5.29
CA TRP A 247 -16.54 -12.66 -4.75
C TRP A 247 -17.67 -12.00 -5.56
N ARG A 248 -17.41 -10.82 -6.15
CA ARG A 248 -18.36 -10.05 -6.97
C ARG A 248 -19.67 -9.70 -6.26
N PRO A 249 -19.59 -8.89 -5.21
CA PRO A 249 -20.77 -8.54 -4.44
C PRO A 249 -21.82 -7.78 -5.27
N ASP A 250 -23.09 -8.09 -4.99
CA ASP A 250 -24.27 -7.50 -5.65
C ASP A 250 -24.57 -6.07 -5.14
N GLY A 251 -23.87 -5.60 -4.10
CA GLY A 251 -23.93 -4.21 -3.60
C GLY A 251 -24.75 -4.02 -2.35
N THR A 252 -24.94 -5.07 -1.55
CA THR A 252 -25.57 -4.95 -0.23
C THR A 252 -24.59 -4.39 0.80
N ALA A 253 -25.11 -3.85 1.91
CA ALA A 253 -24.27 -3.41 3.03
C ALA A 253 -23.43 -4.55 3.63
N ALA A 254 -23.98 -5.78 3.65
CA ALA A 254 -23.29 -6.98 4.10
C ALA A 254 -22.06 -7.28 3.24
N ASP A 255 -22.10 -6.88 1.96
CA ASP A 255 -21.02 -7.14 1.03
C ASP A 255 -19.75 -6.34 1.34
N GLY A 256 -19.88 -5.06 1.70
CA GLY A 256 -18.73 -4.24 2.10
C GLY A 256 -18.08 -4.77 3.37
N LEU A 257 -18.90 -5.25 4.31
CA LEU A 257 -18.42 -5.85 5.56
C LEU A 257 -17.70 -7.17 5.29
N VAL A 258 -18.27 -8.08 4.51
CA VAL A 258 -17.64 -9.37 4.19
C VAL A 258 -16.34 -9.17 3.40
N ALA A 259 -16.32 -8.24 2.43
CA ALA A 259 -15.12 -7.91 1.67
C ALA A 259 -13.98 -7.33 2.52
N LEU A 260 -14.28 -6.76 3.69
CA LEU A 260 -13.29 -6.28 4.66
C LEU A 260 -12.95 -7.34 5.71
N VAL A 261 -13.96 -7.96 6.32
CA VAL A 261 -13.81 -8.84 7.48
C VAL A 261 -13.26 -10.21 7.09
N ALA A 262 -13.73 -10.81 6.00
CA ALA A 262 -13.24 -12.12 5.56
C ALA A 262 -11.72 -12.14 5.33
N PRO A 263 -11.12 -11.17 4.61
CA PRO A 263 -9.67 -11.16 4.42
C PRO A 263 -8.90 -10.85 5.71
N LEU A 264 -9.45 -10.02 6.61
CA LEU A 264 -8.84 -9.76 7.92
C LEU A 264 -8.84 -11.01 8.80
N LEU A 265 -9.94 -11.77 8.84
CA LEU A 265 -10.01 -13.03 9.57
C LEU A 265 -9.03 -14.05 9.00
N LEU A 266 -8.86 -14.09 7.67
CA LEU A 266 -7.89 -14.96 7.03
C LEU A 266 -6.46 -14.62 7.48
N LEU A 267 -6.07 -13.35 7.46
CA LEU A 267 -4.76 -12.89 7.93
C LEU A 267 -4.52 -13.19 9.40
N LEU A 268 -5.53 -12.95 10.26
CA LEU A 268 -5.45 -13.31 11.69
C LEU A 268 -5.31 -14.82 11.90
N THR A 269 -5.94 -15.62 11.06
CA THR A 269 -5.81 -17.09 11.11
C THR A 269 -4.41 -17.53 10.70
N PHE A 270 -3.85 -16.96 9.63
CA PHE A 270 -2.48 -17.23 9.20
C PHE A 270 -1.42 -16.75 10.21
N GLU A 271 -1.64 -15.61 10.87
CA GLU A 271 -0.76 -15.15 11.95
C GLU A 271 -0.66 -16.19 13.08
N ARG A 272 -1.79 -16.79 13.46
CA ARG A 272 -1.82 -17.85 14.49
C ARG A 272 -1.10 -19.13 14.08
N TRP A 273 -0.95 -19.36 12.77
CA TRP A 273 -0.17 -20.48 12.23
C TRP A 273 1.33 -20.16 12.14
N ASP A 274 1.80 -19.05 12.73
CA ASP A 274 3.20 -18.59 12.63
C ASP A 274 3.62 -18.26 11.19
N TRP A 275 2.64 -18.03 10.30
CA TRP A 275 2.85 -17.52 8.94
C TRP A 275 2.82 -15.98 8.91
N GLY A 276 2.92 -15.34 10.07
CA GLY A 276 2.89 -13.88 10.29
C GLY A 276 4.04 -13.08 9.69
N SER A 277 4.84 -13.69 8.82
CA SER A 277 5.96 -13.05 8.14
C SER A 277 5.58 -11.75 7.42
N TYR A 278 4.32 -11.55 7.04
CA TYR A 278 3.86 -10.30 6.39
C TYR A 278 3.90 -9.06 7.30
N LEU A 279 3.85 -9.22 8.63
CA LEU A 279 3.93 -8.08 9.55
C LEU A 279 5.39 -7.68 9.82
N VAL A 280 6.33 -8.60 9.63
CA VAL A 280 7.75 -8.42 9.93
C VAL A 280 8.59 -8.22 8.66
N SER A 281 8.21 -8.84 7.55
CA SER A 281 8.93 -8.80 6.27
C SER A 281 8.25 -7.84 5.29
N GLU A 282 8.91 -6.71 5.06
CA GLU A 282 8.52 -5.65 4.13
C GLU A 282 8.45 -6.19 2.70
N SER A 283 9.40 -7.05 2.32
CA SER A 283 9.43 -7.70 1.01
C SER A 283 8.23 -8.61 0.81
N TYR A 284 7.89 -9.45 1.80
CA TYR A 284 6.72 -10.32 1.71
C TYR A 284 5.42 -9.51 1.63
N ALA A 285 5.28 -8.47 2.47
CA ALA A 285 4.11 -7.59 2.46
C ALA A 285 3.92 -6.90 1.10
N LEU A 286 5.00 -6.34 0.54
CA LEU A 286 4.94 -5.65 -0.76
C LEU A 286 4.67 -6.63 -1.90
N SER A 287 5.40 -7.73 -2.00
CA SER A 287 5.21 -8.72 -3.07
C SER A 287 3.81 -9.33 -3.04
N LEU A 288 3.27 -9.64 -1.85
CA LEU A 288 1.90 -10.12 -1.70
C LEU A 288 0.87 -9.06 -2.11
N SER A 289 1.09 -7.79 -1.75
CA SER A 289 0.23 -6.68 -2.20
C SER A 289 0.20 -6.59 -3.73
N LEU A 290 1.37 -6.62 -4.36
CA LEU A 290 1.50 -6.52 -5.82
C LEU A 290 0.86 -7.71 -6.54
N LEU A 291 1.05 -8.92 -6.02
CA LEU A 291 0.38 -10.13 -6.51
C LEU A 291 -1.14 -9.97 -6.45
N LEU A 292 -1.68 -9.56 -5.30
CA LEU A 292 -3.13 -9.40 -5.11
C LEU A 292 -3.72 -8.31 -6.03
N LEU A 293 -2.98 -7.23 -6.28
CA LEU A 293 -3.38 -6.17 -7.22
C LEU A 293 -3.39 -6.62 -8.69
N THR A 294 -2.70 -7.71 -9.04
CA THR A 294 -2.71 -8.26 -10.41
C THR A 294 -3.92 -9.15 -10.69
N LEU A 295 -4.59 -9.68 -9.65
CA LEU A 295 -5.72 -10.61 -9.81
C LEU A 295 -6.88 -10.10 -10.68
N PRO A 296 -7.29 -8.82 -10.62
CA PRO A 296 -8.35 -8.31 -11.50
C PRO A 296 -7.99 -8.44 -12.99
N LEU A 297 -6.72 -8.25 -13.33
CA LEU A 297 -6.22 -8.39 -14.70
C LEU A 297 -6.15 -9.86 -15.14
N VAL A 298 -5.73 -10.76 -14.24
CA VAL A 298 -5.74 -12.21 -14.49
C VAL A 298 -7.17 -12.70 -14.74
N MET A 299 -8.13 -12.23 -13.94
CA MET A 299 -9.55 -12.55 -14.12
C MET A 299 -10.11 -11.99 -15.42
N GLU A 300 -9.75 -10.76 -15.78
CA GLU A 300 -10.14 -10.19 -17.07
C GLU A 300 -9.62 -11.02 -18.26
N LEU A 301 -8.40 -11.54 -18.20
CA LEU A 301 -7.84 -12.41 -19.25
C LEU A 301 -8.62 -13.71 -19.39
N HIS A 302 -9.03 -14.30 -18.27
CA HIS A 302 -9.84 -15.52 -18.28
C HIS A 302 -11.22 -15.27 -18.91
N GLU A 303 -11.89 -14.19 -18.52
CA GLU A 303 -13.28 -13.93 -18.92
C GLU A 303 -13.42 -13.26 -20.28
N ARG A 304 -12.43 -12.45 -20.66
CA ARG A 304 -12.49 -11.61 -21.85
C ARG A 304 -11.26 -11.83 -22.75
N PRO A 305 -11.04 -13.08 -23.24
CA PRO A 305 -9.84 -13.43 -24.00
C PRO A 305 -9.74 -12.70 -25.34
N ARG A 306 -10.86 -12.23 -25.89
CA ARG A 306 -10.94 -11.62 -27.24
C ARG A 306 -11.01 -10.09 -27.26
N ILE A 307 -10.84 -9.41 -26.13
CA ILE A 307 -10.82 -7.93 -26.12
C ILE A 307 -9.57 -7.41 -26.83
N ALA A 308 -9.76 -6.32 -27.58
CA ALA A 308 -8.67 -5.59 -28.23
C ALA A 308 -7.63 -5.11 -27.20
N ARG A 309 -6.34 -5.35 -27.51
CA ARG A 309 -5.09 -5.00 -26.74
C ARG A 309 -4.50 -6.11 -25.85
N PRO A 310 -4.26 -7.34 -26.38
CA PRO A 310 -3.57 -8.38 -25.62
C PRO A 310 -2.16 -7.97 -25.17
N VAL A 311 -1.42 -7.22 -26.01
CA VAL A 311 -0.06 -6.77 -25.71
C VAL A 311 0.01 -5.95 -24.42
N VAL A 312 -0.91 -4.99 -24.23
CA VAL A 312 -0.91 -4.13 -23.03
C VAL A 312 -1.15 -4.95 -21.76
N ARG A 313 -1.99 -5.98 -21.83
CA ARG A 313 -2.26 -6.87 -20.69
C ARG A 313 -1.05 -7.73 -20.33
N PHE A 314 -0.37 -8.31 -21.32
CA PHE A 314 0.86 -9.07 -21.09
C PHE A 314 1.99 -8.18 -20.55
N VAL A 315 2.15 -6.96 -21.07
CA VAL A 315 3.12 -6.00 -20.55
C VAL A 315 2.80 -5.63 -19.10
N ALA A 316 1.55 -5.33 -18.78
CA ALA A 316 1.15 -5.00 -17.41
C ALA A 316 1.37 -6.18 -16.44
N LEU A 317 1.07 -7.42 -16.87
CA LEU A 317 1.38 -8.62 -16.08
C LEU A 317 2.88 -8.86 -15.94
N ALA A 318 3.67 -8.64 -16.98
CA ALA A 318 5.12 -8.78 -16.92
C ALA A 318 5.72 -7.77 -15.93
N ILE A 319 5.25 -6.52 -15.97
CA ILE A 319 5.65 -5.48 -15.01
C ILE A 319 5.23 -5.87 -13.59
N GLY A 320 3.98 -6.31 -13.39
CA GLY A 320 3.52 -6.78 -12.09
C GLY A 320 4.31 -7.99 -11.58
N GLY A 321 4.59 -8.96 -12.46
CA GLY A 321 5.37 -10.17 -12.17
C GLY A 321 6.82 -9.86 -11.78
N MET A 322 7.49 -8.98 -12.54
CA MET A 322 8.84 -8.51 -12.18
C MET A 322 8.87 -7.77 -10.85
N ALA A 323 7.78 -7.07 -10.50
CA ALA A 323 7.68 -6.39 -9.21
C ALA A 323 7.37 -7.35 -8.04
N ILE A 324 7.01 -8.61 -8.29
CA ILE A 324 6.76 -9.59 -7.23
C ILE A 324 8.05 -10.32 -6.82
N MET A 325 9.00 -10.48 -7.75
CA MET A 325 10.28 -11.20 -7.59
C MET A 325 11.30 -10.36 -6.79
#